data_AF-A0A7X1H8A9-F1
#
_entry.id   AF-A0A7X1H8A9-F1
#
_cell.length_a   1.000
_cell.length_b   1.000
_cell.length_c   1.000
_cell.angle_alpha   90.00
_cell.angle_beta   90.00
_cell.angle_gamma   90.00
#
_symmetry.space_group_name_H-M   'P 1'
#
loop_
_entity.id
_entity.type
_entity.pdbx_description
1 polymer ?
#
loop_
_entity_poly.entity_id
_entity_poly.type
_entity_poly.pdbx_seq_one_letter_code
_entity_poly.pdbx_strand_id
1 'polypeptide(L)'
;MKKFMTIFVILVLGMVLSGAVMAENVIIYDNAGMRANPGFSGDYIVRIPNKTKLEVEGVEVRESSKGNPNGIPFLKVTYSGITGYVSIFSTNKADQAKTYAKKFKGREVQQEKQIKKKVERWATTGAYKAIKADMHNPDSFKPKWSKCAKSDGDTWIVLVKYTGTNGFGATVQNSVKIKYNPVANTYEIIEIY
;
A
#
# COMPACT_ATOMS: atom_id res chain seq x y z
N MET A 1 30.08 -21.50 10.86
CA MET A 1 29.99 -21.26 9.40
C MET A 1 28.76 -20.38 9.14
N LYS A 2 28.96 -19.11 8.74
CA LYS A 2 27.87 -18.18 8.43
C LYS A 2 27.30 -18.55 7.05
N LYS A 3 26.05 -19.02 6.98
CA LYS A 3 25.38 -19.31 5.69
C LYS A 3 25.08 -17.98 5.00
N PHE A 4 25.61 -17.81 3.80
CA PHE A 4 25.29 -16.69 2.91
C PHE A 4 23.82 -16.79 2.48
N MET A 5 23.07 -15.72 2.71
CA MET A 5 21.67 -15.61 2.32
C MET A 5 21.61 -15.07 0.88
N THR A 6 21.30 -15.94 -0.08
CA THR A 6 21.21 -15.59 -1.50
C THR A 6 19.87 -14.89 -1.78
N ILE A 7 19.91 -13.60 -2.12
CA ILE A 7 18.74 -12.81 -2.50
C ILE A 7 18.47 -13.02 -4.00
N PHE A 8 17.35 -13.68 -4.33
CA PHE A 8 16.86 -13.77 -5.71
C PHE A 8 15.99 -12.55 -6.04
N VAL A 9 16.53 -11.60 -6.81
CA VAL A 9 15.76 -10.49 -7.38
C VAL A 9 15.22 -10.91 -8.75
N ILE A 10 13.92 -11.18 -8.85
CA ILE A 10 13.25 -11.40 -10.14
C ILE A 10 12.52 -10.12 -10.51
N LEU A 11 13.00 -9.43 -11.55
CA LEU A 11 12.40 -8.21 -12.09
C LEU A 11 11.25 -8.58 -13.03
N VAL A 12 10.00 -8.26 -12.67
CA VAL A 12 8.87 -8.33 -13.62
C VAL A 12 8.22 -6.95 -13.65
N LEU A 13 8.23 -6.34 -14.84
CA LEU A 13 7.66 -5.01 -15.12
C LEU A 13 6.22 -4.91 -14.59
N GLY A 14 6.03 -4.12 -13.53
CA GLY A 14 4.72 -3.80 -12.99
C GLY A 14 4.05 -2.70 -13.81
N MET A 15 2.95 -3.02 -14.49
CA MET A 15 2.02 -2.02 -14.99
C MET A 15 1.43 -1.26 -13.80
N VAL A 16 1.83 0.00 -13.65
CA VAL A 16 1.22 0.96 -12.74
C VAL A 16 -0.21 1.19 -13.20
N LEU A 17 -1.18 0.64 -12.46
CA LEU A 17 -2.58 1.04 -12.57
C LEU A 17 -2.69 2.44 -11.94
N SER A 18 -2.21 3.45 -12.66
CA SER A 18 -2.55 4.84 -12.42
C SER A 18 -4.05 4.97 -12.76
N GLY A 19 -4.89 4.76 -11.75
CA GLY A 19 -6.31 5.02 -11.87
C GLY A 19 -6.49 6.45 -12.35
N ALA A 20 -7.12 6.60 -13.52
CA ALA A 20 -7.37 7.88 -14.16
C ALA A 20 -7.86 8.90 -13.12
N VAL A 21 -7.00 9.87 -12.82
CA VAL A 21 -7.35 11.01 -11.99
C VAL A 21 -8.21 11.87 -12.90
N MET A 22 -9.50 11.93 -12.59
CA MET A 22 -10.37 12.94 -13.17
C MET A 22 -9.81 14.28 -12.70
N ALA A 23 -9.13 15.00 -13.59
CA ALA A 23 -8.59 16.33 -13.37
C ALA A 23 -9.75 17.28 -13.01
N GLU A 24 -10.06 17.38 -11.72
CA GLU A 24 -11.07 18.30 -11.21
C GLU A 24 -10.37 19.56 -10.72
N ASN A 25 -10.90 20.72 -11.13
CA ASN A 25 -10.39 22.00 -10.68
C ASN A 25 -11.07 22.41 -9.37
N VAL A 26 -10.27 22.92 -8.44
CA VAL A 26 -10.76 23.53 -7.19
C VAL A 26 -10.32 24.98 -7.08
N ILE A 27 -11.14 25.78 -6.39
CA ILE A 27 -10.82 27.16 -6.05
C ILE A 27 -10.53 27.20 -4.56
N ILE A 28 -9.37 27.71 -4.20
CA ILE A 28 -8.96 27.88 -2.81
C ILE A 28 -9.73 29.05 -2.18
N TYR A 29 -10.33 28.79 -1.03
CA TYR A 29 -10.91 29.81 -0.14
C TYR A 29 -10.07 29.94 1.14
N ASP A 30 -10.07 31.14 1.72
CA ASP A 30 -9.46 31.44 3.02
C ASP A 30 -7.97 31.13 3.18
N ASN A 31 -7.14 31.61 2.23
CA ASN A 31 -5.68 31.55 2.32
C ASN A 31 -5.15 30.19 2.83
N ALA A 32 -5.51 29.13 2.13
CA ALA A 32 -5.29 27.76 2.59
C ALA A 32 -3.82 27.46 2.82
N GLY A 33 -3.52 26.83 3.95
CA GLY A 33 -2.21 26.25 4.20
C GLY A 33 -2.08 24.91 3.48
N MET A 34 -1.14 24.83 2.54
CA MET A 34 -0.70 23.59 1.91
C MET A 34 0.32 22.89 2.80
N ARG A 35 0.20 21.57 2.89
CA ARG A 35 0.99 20.73 3.79
C ARG A 35 1.76 19.65 3.05
N ALA A 36 2.89 19.24 3.61
CA ALA A 36 3.73 18.18 3.04
C ALA A 36 3.07 16.82 3.13
N ASN A 37 2.36 16.58 4.23
CA ASN A 37 1.62 15.36 4.48
C ASN A 37 0.13 15.69 4.69
N PRO A 38 -0.78 14.82 4.23
CA PRO A 38 -2.20 15.02 4.46
C PRO A 38 -2.53 14.80 5.94
N GLY A 39 -3.24 15.76 6.53
CA GLY A 39 -3.58 15.77 7.95
C GLY A 39 -3.39 17.14 8.59
N PHE A 40 -4.09 17.40 9.70
CA PHE A 40 -3.96 18.67 10.43
C PHE A 40 -2.64 18.81 11.19
N SER A 41 -1.92 17.71 11.40
CA SER A 41 -0.59 17.67 12.00
C SER A 41 0.55 17.70 10.97
N GLY A 42 0.25 17.69 9.66
CA GLY A 42 1.29 17.71 8.63
C GLY A 42 2.01 19.05 8.54
N ASP A 43 3.30 19.06 8.22
CA ASP A 43 4.08 20.30 8.14
C ASP A 43 3.54 21.26 7.09
N TYR A 44 3.37 22.53 7.46
CA TYR A 44 2.98 23.57 6.52
C TYR A 44 4.14 23.88 5.58
N ILE A 45 3.88 23.86 4.27
CA ILE A 45 4.89 24.19 3.25
C ILE A 45 4.68 25.62 2.75
N VAL A 46 3.45 25.93 2.30
CA VAL A 46 3.15 27.20 1.65
C VAL A 46 1.72 27.62 1.94
N ARG A 47 1.48 28.93 2.00
CA ARG A 47 0.14 29.50 2.04
C ARG A 47 -0.29 29.86 0.62
N ILE A 48 -1.39 29.28 0.17
CA ILE A 48 -1.94 29.51 -1.17
C ILE A 48 -2.90 30.70 -1.09
N PRO A 49 -2.75 31.72 -1.96
CA PRO A 49 -3.65 32.86 -1.97
C PRO A 49 -5.11 32.47 -2.22
N ASN A 50 -6.02 33.22 -1.63
CA ASN A 50 -7.46 33.09 -1.91
C ASN A 50 -7.77 33.25 -3.41
N LYS A 51 -8.77 32.53 -3.90
CA LYS A 51 -9.23 32.48 -5.29
C LYS A 51 -8.23 31.87 -6.27
N THR A 52 -7.17 31.23 -5.79
CA THR A 52 -6.27 30.44 -6.64
C THR A 52 -7.01 29.22 -7.16
N LYS A 53 -6.97 29.01 -8.48
CA LYS A 53 -7.50 27.82 -9.14
C LYS A 53 -6.39 26.78 -9.28
N LEU A 54 -6.63 25.57 -8.78
CA LEU A 54 -5.67 24.47 -8.83
C LEU A 54 -6.33 23.22 -9.40
N GLU A 55 -5.53 22.42 -10.09
CA GLU A 55 -5.91 21.08 -10.53
C GLU A 55 -5.66 20.08 -9.40
N VAL A 56 -6.63 19.21 -9.16
CA VAL A 56 -6.52 18.14 -8.18
C VAL A 56 -5.90 16.91 -8.84
N GLU A 57 -4.69 16.57 -8.38
CA GLU A 57 -3.93 15.40 -8.83
C GLU A 57 -4.32 14.13 -8.07
N GLY A 58 -4.97 14.25 -6.92
CA GLY A 58 -5.35 13.12 -6.09
C GLY A 58 -6.08 13.53 -4.82
N VAL A 59 -6.64 12.54 -4.12
CA VAL A 59 -7.34 12.77 -2.86
C VAL A 59 -6.92 11.69 -1.87
N GLU A 60 -6.45 12.12 -0.71
CA GLU A 60 -6.21 11.26 0.44
C GLU A 60 -7.23 11.54 1.53
N VAL A 61 -7.73 10.50 2.18
CA VAL A 61 -8.69 10.64 3.28
C VAL A 61 -7.97 10.23 4.56
N ARG A 62 -7.85 11.16 5.50
CA ARG A 62 -7.20 10.90 6.79
C ARG A 62 -8.21 10.84 7.90
N GLU A 63 -8.01 9.93 8.84
CA GLU A 63 -8.88 9.83 10.00
C GLU A 63 -8.77 11.11 10.84
N SER A 64 -9.92 11.68 11.19
CA SER A 64 -9.98 12.77 12.16
C SER A 64 -10.04 12.15 13.55
N SER A 65 -9.16 12.56 14.44
CA SER A 65 -9.18 12.18 15.85
C SER A 65 -10.43 12.67 16.60
N LYS A 66 -11.27 13.52 15.99
CA LYS A 66 -12.54 13.98 16.57
C LYS A 66 -13.64 14.16 15.50
N GLY A 67 -14.74 13.42 15.62
CA GLY A 67 -16.06 13.82 15.08
C GLY A 67 -16.43 13.47 13.63
N ASN A 68 -15.53 12.91 12.80
CA ASN A 68 -15.90 12.49 11.44
C ASN A 68 -15.46 11.04 11.13
N PRO A 69 -16.37 10.04 11.24
CA PRO A 69 -16.05 8.62 11.05
C PRO A 69 -15.63 8.26 9.62
N ASN A 70 -15.94 9.15 8.65
CA ASN A 70 -15.56 8.95 7.25
C ASN A 70 -14.16 9.50 6.94
N GLY A 71 -13.52 10.21 7.89
CA GLY A 71 -12.26 10.91 7.67
C GLY A 71 -12.44 12.23 6.92
N ILE A 72 -11.33 12.95 6.77
CA ILE A 72 -11.26 14.27 6.15
C ILE A 72 -10.48 14.17 4.85
N PRO A 73 -11.05 14.60 3.71
CA PRO A 73 -10.33 14.62 2.45
C PRO A 73 -9.29 15.74 2.40
N PHE A 74 -8.11 15.40 1.93
CA PHE A 74 -7.04 16.28 1.55
C PHE A 74 -6.77 16.12 0.05
N LEU A 75 -6.80 17.24 -0.66
CA LEU A 75 -6.60 17.31 -2.09
C LEU A 75 -5.11 17.48 -2.37
N LYS A 76 -4.53 16.58 -3.16
CA LYS A 76 -3.17 16.71 -3.67
C LYS A 76 -3.18 17.69 -4.83
N VAL A 77 -2.37 18.74 -4.73
CA VAL A 77 -2.30 19.85 -5.69
C VAL A 77 -0.84 20.27 -5.86
N THR A 78 -0.52 20.88 -7.00
CA THR A 78 0.77 21.54 -7.24
C THR A 78 0.58 23.04 -7.35
N TYR A 79 1.31 23.81 -6.54
CA TYR A 79 1.32 25.27 -6.57
C TYR A 79 2.76 25.79 -6.62
N SER A 80 3.05 26.63 -7.61
CA SER A 80 4.40 27.19 -7.84
C SER A 80 5.51 26.14 -7.91
N GLY A 81 5.22 25.00 -8.54
CA GLY A 81 6.16 23.87 -8.69
C GLY A 81 6.31 22.98 -7.44
N ILE A 82 5.57 23.27 -6.35
CA ILE A 82 5.59 22.49 -5.12
C ILE A 82 4.30 21.68 -5.03
N THR A 83 4.43 20.36 -4.90
CA THR A 83 3.30 19.45 -4.67
C THR A 83 3.04 19.29 -3.19
N GLY A 84 1.78 19.36 -2.77
CA GLY A 84 1.38 19.15 -1.40
C GLY A 84 -0.12 18.88 -1.26
N TYR A 85 -0.61 19.00 -0.04
CA TYR A 85 -1.98 18.65 0.33
C TYR A 85 -2.72 19.83 0.94
N VAL A 86 -3.93 20.08 0.47
CA VAL A 86 -4.83 21.12 0.98
C VAL A 86 -6.11 20.47 1.51
N SER A 87 -6.63 20.97 2.63
CA SER A 87 -7.92 20.48 3.13
C SER A 87 -9.05 20.86 2.17
N ILE A 88 -9.95 19.92 1.86
CA ILE A 88 -11.11 20.21 1.02
C ILE A 88 -12.01 21.32 1.60
N PHE A 89 -11.99 21.50 2.92
CA PHE A 89 -12.73 22.55 3.62
C PHE A 89 -12.22 23.97 3.33
N SER A 90 -11.00 24.09 2.81
CA SER A 90 -10.42 25.36 2.35
C SER A 90 -10.66 25.60 0.86
N THR A 91 -11.70 24.98 0.28
CA THR A 91 -12.01 25.09 -1.16
C THR A 91 -13.49 25.29 -1.41
N ASN A 92 -13.85 25.62 -2.65
CA ASN A 92 -15.23 25.66 -3.12
C ASN A 92 -15.95 24.29 -3.15
N LYS A 93 -15.28 23.22 -2.73
CA LYS A 93 -15.83 21.86 -2.63
C LYS A 93 -16.03 21.42 -1.18
N ALA A 94 -15.98 22.33 -0.20
CA ALA A 94 -16.17 22.02 1.22
C ALA A 94 -17.42 21.17 1.50
N ASP A 95 -18.56 21.49 0.88
CA ASP A 95 -19.81 20.75 1.05
C ASP A 95 -19.76 19.31 0.53
N GLN A 96 -18.83 19.03 -0.39
CA GLN A 96 -18.63 17.70 -0.98
C GLN A 96 -17.70 16.82 -0.15
N ALA A 97 -17.17 17.30 0.98
CA ALA A 97 -16.21 16.60 1.81
C ALA A 97 -16.68 15.19 2.21
N LYS A 98 -17.96 15.02 2.59
CA LYS A 98 -18.51 13.71 2.96
C LYS A 98 -18.55 12.74 1.77
N THR A 99 -18.94 13.23 0.60
CA THR A 99 -18.99 12.44 -0.64
C THR A 99 -17.59 11.99 -1.07
N TYR A 100 -16.62 12.90 -0.99
CA TYR A 100 -15.21 12.59 -1.26
C TYR A 100 -14.68 11.56 -0.27
N ALA A 101 -14.88 11.77 1.03
CA ALA A 101 -14.46 10.85 2.07
C ALA A 101 -15.00 9.43 1.82
N LYS A 102 -16.30 9.29 1.53
CA LYS A 102 -16.93 8.00 1.23
C LYS A 102 -16.39 7.36 -0.06
N LYS A 103 -16.26 8.13 -1.14
CA LYS A 103 -15.81 7.65 -2.46
C LYS A 103 -14.35 7.18 -2.44
N PHE A 104 -13.48 7.89 -1.72
CA PHE A 104 -12.04 7.60 -1.70
C PHE A 104 -11.67 6.60 -0.60
N LYS A 105 -12.29 6.63 0.58
CA LYS A 105 -12.16 5.56 1.60
C LYS A 105 -12.65 4.21 1.06
N GLY A 106 -13.76 4.20 0.32
CA GLY A 106 -14.26 3.00 -0.35
C GLY A 106 -13.30 2.45 -1.41
N ARG A 107 -12.64 3.33 -2.17
CA ARG A 107 -11.61 2.95 -3.16
C ARG A 107 -10.35 2.41 -2.50
N GLU A 108 -9.88 3.03 -1.43
CA GLU A 108 -8.72 2.55 -0.65
C GLU A 108 -8.97 1.14 -0.11
N VAL A 109 -10.12 0.90 0.53
CA VAL A 109 -10.49 -0.43 1.04
C VAL A 109 -10.62 -1.46 -0.09
N GLN A 110 -11.16 -1.08 -1.25
CA GLN A 110 -11.24 -1.98 -2.41
C GLN A 110 -9.87 -2.26 -3.03
N GLN A 111 -9.03 -1.25 -3.17
CA GLN A 111 -7.68 -1.35 -3.69
C GLN A 111 -6.82 -2.21 -2.76
N GLU A 112 -6.93 -2.01 -1.44
CA GLU A 112 -6.28 -2.84 -0.43
C GLU A 112 -6.75 -4.30 -0.53
N LYS A 113 -8.06 -4.55 -0.67
CA LYS A 113 -8.58 -5.92 -0.89
C LYS A 113 -8.05 -6.55 -2.18
N GLN A 114 -7.95 -5.78 -3.27
CA GLN A 114 -7.41 -6.28 -4.54
C GLN A 114 -5.91 -6.57 -4.44
N ILE A 115 -5.15 -5.68 -3.82
CA ILE A 115 -3.72 -5.86 -3.55
C ILE A 115 -3.53 -7.09 -2.68
N LYS A 116 -4.28 -7.22 -1.57
CA LYS A 116 -4.24 -8.39 -0.69
C LYS A 116 -4.48 -9.70 -1.44
N LYS A 117 -5.53 -9.78 -2.27
CA LYS A 117 -5.78 -10.97 -3.10
C LYS A 117 -4.64 -11.27 -4.08
N LYS A 118 -4.04 -10.25 -4.70
CA LYS A 118 -2.89 -10.41 -5.59
C LYS A 118 -1.66 -10.89 -4.83
N VAL A 119 -1.39 -10.32 -3.65
CA VAL A 119 -0.29 -10.73 -2.76
C VAL A 119 -0.49 -12.17 -2.30
N GLU A 120 -1.69 -12.57 -1.89
CA GLU A 120 -2.00 -13.95 -1.49
C GLU A 120 -1.79 -14.93 -2.65
N ARG A 121 -2.31 -14.60 -3.85
CA ARG A 121 -2.14 -15.44 -5.05
C ARG A 121 -0.67 -15.52 -5.49
N TRP A 122 0.05 -14.41 -5.44
CA TRP A 122 1.44 -14.34 -5.85
C TRP A 122 2.35 -15.05 -4.84
N ALA A 123 2.17 -14.79 -3.54
CA ALA A 123 2.94 -15.45 -2.49
C ALA A 123 2.72 -16.96 -2.52
N THR A 124 1.51 -17.42 -2.84
CA THR A 124 1.24 -18.82 -3.14
C THR A 124 2.17 -19.31 -4.27
N THR A 125 2.19 -18.69 -5.45
CA THR A 125 2.97 -19.24 -6.58
C THR A 125 4.49 -19.03 -6.47
N GLY A 126 4.93 -17.83 -6.07
CA GLY A 126 6.33 -17.44 -5.99
C GLY A 126 7.04 -18.04 -4.78
N ALA A 127 6.42 -17.98 -3.60
CA ALA A 127 7.02 -18.59 -2.42
C ALA A 127 7.13 -20.11 -2.56
N TYR A 128 6.16 -20.78 -3.21
CA TYR A 128 6.22 -22.23 -3.35
C TYR A 128 7.43 -22.69 -4.15
N LYS A 129 7.87 -21.90 -5.14
CA LYS A 129 9.11 -22.21 -5.87
C LYS A 129 10.33 -22.13 -4.95
N ALA A 130 10.44 -21.07 -4.15
CA ALA A 130 11.54 -20.90 -3.21
C ALA A 130 11.53 -21.97 -2.10
N ILE A 131 10.36 -22.27 -1.54
CA ILE A 131 10.16 -23.31 -0.52
C ILE A 131 10.52 -24.69 -1.07
N LYS A 132 10.04 -25.03 -2.27
CA LYS A 132 10.32 -26.32 -2.91
C LYS A 132 11.81 -26.52 -3.21
N ALA A 133 12.54 -25.46 -3.52
CA ALA A 133 13.97 -25.53 -3.79
C ALA A 133 14.80 -25.92 -2.55
N ASP A 134 14.28 -25.69 -1.34
CA ASP A 134 14.93 -26.02 -0.07
C ASP A 134 14.45 -27.37 0.51
N MET A 135 13.51 -28.05 -0.15
CA MET A 135 13.01 -29.37 0.26
C MET A 135 13.89 -30.50 -0.27
N HIS A 136 14.04 -31.55 0.55
CA HIS A 136 14.68 -32.79 0.10
C HIS A 136 13.89 -33.47 -1.03
N ASN A 137 12.55 -33.45 -0.95
CA ASN A 137 11.63 -33.87 -2.00
C ASN A 137 10.63 -32.74 -2.31
N PRO A 138 10.82 -31.98 -3.40
CA PRO A 138 9.94 -30.89 -3.82
C PRO A 138 8.47 -31.28 -4.05
N ASP A 139 8.20 -32.54 -4.42
CA ASP A 139 6.84 -33.04 -4.69
C ASP A 139 6.07 -33.35 -3.41
N SER A 140 6.75 -33.42 -2.27
CA SER A 140 6.12 -33.56 -0.94
C SER A 140 5.42 -32.29 -0.44
N PHE A 141 5.64 -31.16 -1.12
CA PHE A 141 5.08 -29.86 -0.75
C PHE A 141 3.55 -29.87 -0.79
N LYS A 142 2.92 -29.55 0.33
CA LYS A 142 1.47 -29.36 0.45
C LYS A 142 1.17 -28.06 1.19
N PRO A 143 0.57 -27.05 0.53
CA PRO A 143 0.22 -25.82 1.20
C PRO A 143 -0.96 -26.04 2.16
N LYS A 144 -0.90 -25.45 3.35
CA LYS A 144 -2.01 -25.52 4.32
C LYS A 144 -2.83 -24.24 4.35
N TRP A 145 -2.16 -23.10 4.49
CA TRP A 145 -2.81 -21.79 4.48
C TRP A 145 -1.79 -20.66 4.34
N SER A 146 -2.28 -19.49 3.91
CA SER A 146 -1.53 -18.23 3.92
C SER A 146 -2.32 -17.15 4.67
N LYS A 147 -1.65 -16.34 5.48
CA LYS A 147 -2.20 -15.08 6.03
C LYS A 147 -1.35 -13.92 5.55
N CYS A 148 -2.00 -12.81 5.22
CA CYS A 148 -1.38 -11.60 4.72
C CYS A 148 -1.78 -10.41 5.60
N ALA A 149 -0.80 -9.63 6.03
CA ALA A 149 -0.98 -8.41 6.82
C ALA A 149 -0.11 -7.28 6.24
N LYS A 150 -0.61 -6.05 6.27
CA LYS A 150 0.17 -4.87 5.88
C LYS A 150 1.22 -4.60 6.97
N SER A 151 2.45 -4.29 6.55
CA SER A 151 3.52 -3.78 7.41
C SER A 151 3.72 -2.30 7.12
N ASP A 152 4.57 -1.63 7.89
CA ASP A 152 4.80 -0.20 7.73
C ASP A 152 5.20 0.15 6.28
N GLY A 153 4.65 1.26 5.78
CA GLY A 153 4.78 1.68 4.39
C GLY A 153 3.95 0.86 3.41
N ASP A 154 4.52 0.56 2.24
CA ASP A 154 3.85 -0.15 1.14
C ASP A 154 4.08 -1.68 1.17
N THR A 155 4.74 -2.20 2.21
CA THR A 155 5.13 -3.62 2.27
C THR A 155 4.09 -4.50 2.96
N TRP A 156 4.03 -5.77 2.55
CA TRP A 156 3.12 -6.77 3.07
C TRP A 156 3.90 -7.93 3.68
N ILE A 157 3.44 -8.43 4.81
CA ILE A 157 3.95 -9.66 5.42
C ILE A 157 3.00 -10.79 5.09
N VAL A 158 3.53 -11.83 4.46
CA VAL A 158 2.82 -13.07 4.17
C VAL A 158 3.41 -14.19 5.01
N LEU A 159 2.57 -14.85 5.79
CA LEU A 159 2.89 -16.08 6.50
C LEU A 159 2.27 -17.24 5.74
N VAL A 160 3.10 -18.19 5.29
CA VAL A 160 2.67 -19.40 4.60
C VAL A 160 2.96 -20.60 5.48
N LYS A 161 1.95 -21.41 5.79
CA LYS A 161 2.14 -22.73 6.42
C LYS A 161 2.05 -23.83 5.38
N TYR A 162 2.97 -24.78 5.44
CA TYR A 162 3.05 -25.89 4.50
C TYR A 162 3.54 -27.16 5.19
N THR A 163 3.24 -28.31 4.57
CA THR A 163 3.88 -29.59 4.88
C THR A 163 4.89 -29.89 3.78
N GLY A 164 6.02 -30.49 4.14
CA GLY A 164 6.94 -31.09 3.18
C GLY A 164 8.16 -31.69 3.86
N THR A 165 9.12 -32.13 3.07
CA THR A 165 10.29 -32.85 3.58
C THR A 165 11.41 -31.90 3.98
N ASN A 166 11.98 -32.12 5.18
CA ASN A 166 13.18 -31.43 5.63
C ASN A 166 14.44 -32.03 4.99
N GLY A 167 15.63 -31.48 5.30
CA GLY A 167 16.91 -31.96 4.75
C GLY A 167 17.26 -33.44 5.05
N PHE A 168 16.54 -34.10 5.96
CA PHE A 168 16.68 -35.52 6.28
C PHE A 168 15.62 -36.41 5.61
N GLY A 169 14.78 -35.84 4.74
CA GLY A 169 13.71 -36.56 4.05
C GLY A 169 12.46 -36.82 4.91
N ALA A 170 12.42 -36.36 6.17
CA ALA A 170 11.26 -36.50 7.03
C ALA A 170 10.19 -35.48 6.68
N THR A 171 8.92 -35.90 6.62
CA THR A 171 7.79 -35.00 6.38
C THR A 171 7.45 -34.23 7.66
N VAL A 172 7.56 -32.90 7.61
CA VAL A 172 7.32 -32.00 8.74
C VAL A 172 6.40 -30.85 8.35
N GLN A 173 5.83 -30.17 9.35
CA GLN A 173 5.09 -28.92 9.15
C GLN A 173 6.04 -27.75 9.36
N ASN A 174 6.11 -26.87 8.38
CA ASN A 174 6.94 -25.69 8.41
C ASN A 174 6.09 -24.45 8.17
N SER A 175 6.70 -23.29 8.40
CA SER A 175 6.14 -22.02 7.97
C SER A 175 7.21 -21.06 7.47
N VAL A 176 6.87 -20.24 6.49
CA VAL A 176 7.76 -19.20 5.98
C VAL A 176 7.09 -17.84 6.10
N LYS A 177 7.86 -16.86 6.59
CA LYS A 177 7.47 -15.46 6.68
C LYS A 177 8.16 -14.70 5.56
N ILE A 178 7.38 -13.98 4.77
CA ILE A 178 7.84 -13.31 3.56
C ILE A 178 7.43 -11.85 3.63
N LYS A 179 8.37 -10.95 3.39
CA LYS A 179 8.09 -9.54 3.13
C LYS A 179 7.94 -9.37 1.63
N TYR A 180 6.82 -8.81 1.20
CA TYR A 180 6.51 -8.54 -0.20
C TYR A 180 6.36 -7.05 -0.41
N ASN A 181 7.08 -6.52 -1.40
CA ASN A 181 6.93 -5.15 -1.86
C ASN A 181 6.14 -5.16 -3.18
N PRO A 182 4.86 -4.73 -3.18
CA PRO A 182 4.02 -4.72 -4.38
C PRO A 182 4.46 -3.69 -5.41
N VAL A 183 5.14 -2.62 -5.00
CA VAL A 183 5.60 -1.54 -5.89
C VAL A 183 6.81 -2.00 -6.69
N ALA A 184 7.80 -2.59 -6.01
CA ALA A 184 8.99 -3.14 -6.65
C ALA A 184 8.77 -4.56 -7.20
N ASN A 185 7.65 -5.20 -6.84
CA ASN A 185 7.37 -6.61 -7.08
C ASN A 185 8.50 -7.54 -6.60
N THR A 186 9.11 -7.20 -5.47
CA THR A 186 10.19 -7.97 -4.84
C THR A 186 9.70 -8.65 -3.58
N TYR A 187 10.40 -9.70 -3.19
CA TYR A 187 10.16 -10.36 -1.92
C TYR A 187 11.46 -10.68 -1.21
N GLU A 188 11.34 -10.83 0.10
CA GLU A 188 12.40 -11.22 1.00
C GLU A 188 11.83 -12.29 1.92
N ILE A 189 12.48 -13.46 1.95
CA ILE A 189 12.18 -14.47 2.96
C ILE A 189 12.82 -13.96 4.26
N ILE A 190 11.97 -13.63 5.23
CA ILE A 190 12.41 -13.14 6.53
C ILE A 190 12.82 -14.31 7.42
N GLU A 191 12.01 -15.37 7.43
CA GLU A 191 12.19 -16.46 8.39
C GLU A 191 11.54 -17.75 7.89
N ILE A 192 12.18 -18.88 8.18
CA ILE A 192 11.65 -20.24 7.95
C ILE A 192 11.63 -20.93 9.33
N TYR A 193 10.47 -21.49 9.70
CA TYR A 193 10.25 -22.25 10.92
C TYR A 193 9.87 -23.69 10.59
#